data_AF-A0AAW3A8A8-F1
#
_entry.id   AF-A0AAW3A8A8-F1
#
_cell.length_a   1.000
_cell.length_b   1.000
_cell.length_c   1.000
_cell.angle_alpha   90.00
_cell.angle_beta   90.00
_cell.angle_gamma   90.00
#
_symmetry.space_group_name_H-M   'P 1'
#
loop_
_entity.id
_entity.type
_entity.pdbx_description
1 polymer ?
#
loop_
_entity_poly.entity_id
_entity_poly.type
_entity_poly.pdbx_seq_one_letter_code
_entity_poly.pdbx_strand_id
1 'polypeptide(L)'
;MPRELRYCRPRHDPEESLLAYLSKKFTYLADAEWREHIAAGHISVNGATLTNESYVLRQGDVLRFAPPRSLEPPVDKNHIEVLYEDSRLMVVTKNGNMPVAEGGRYCENTLVGVLQRRGTASFYTAATRIGTATAHEHREKVSDTLTHTGEVAETTAYVECSTAMGASGEGAQISTPPPSRRRLVDDTHWTAAVDVAPCISALLPDAPPPQQRSPLNLFTVQRLDKETSGVVVLAKHSVTARKLAAQLEAQTKGCTDAVESWLRERGHTVPFCSDVFGELLQLKAHVVHKSYTAVLRGAAPEGHTFVVVNCMDCMAKHPTHSLEEQHTQLKRLKMCCEPLRGMFDASTASSLPTQPTEQRSHWGKLAATRIRVLASNKVLGLTCVHVELLTGRSHQIRLHCAAIGYPVLGDKLYMTTTPGREGGATAVSDAVYLERVRREDDPFLPIDDDLSDTGGTDRTSRMRCRRHLLHATRIAFEHPDISPAHWMTFTTSPVSFFAADVRFESEADSLRFIQWLTGAVSRPLASRDISQS
;
A
#
# COMPACT_ATOMS: atom_id res chain seq x y z
N MET A 1 16.68 -12.33 1.83
CA MET A 1 16.64 -12.92 0.49
C MET A 1 17.52 -12.02 -0.36
N PRO A 2 18.54 -12.57 -1.01
CA PRO A 2 19.34 -11.81 -1.95
C PRO A 2 18.49 -11.44 -3.15
N ARG A 3 18.69 -10.21 -3.65
CA ARG A 3 17.95 -9.71 -4.81
C ARG A 3 18.50 -10.33 -6.07
N GLU A 4 17.65 -10.90 -6.90
CA GLU A 4 18.06 -11.42 -8.21
C GLU A 4 17.44 -10.60 -9.33
N LEU A 5 18.28 -10.16 -10.26
CA LEU A 5 17.92 -9.24 -11.33
C LEU A 5 18.53 -9.74 -12.62
N ARG A 6 17.69 -9.97 -13.62
CA ARG A 6 18.16 -10.20 -14.98
C ARG A 6 18.49 -8.86 -15.65
N TYR A 7 19.73 -8.71 -16.07
CA TYR A 7 20.18 -7.56 -16.83
C TYR A 7 19.60 -7.61 -18.24
N CYS A 8 18.92 -6.53 -18.59
CA CYS A 8 18.35 -6.29 -19.90
C CYS A 8 18.69 -4.86 -20.29
N ARG A 9 19.25 -4.69 -21.47
CA ARG A 9 19.58 -3.39 -22.06
C ARG A 9 18.90 -3.25 -23.44
N PRO A 10 18.28 -2.10 -23.77
CA PRO A 10 17.90 -1.80 -25.14
C PRO A 10 19.08 -1.93 -26.10
N ARG A 11 18.83 -2.42 -27.32
CA ARG A 11 19.92 -2.67 -28.29
C ARG A 11 20.72 -1.42 -28.69
N HIS A 12 20.09 -0.25 -28.59
CA HIS A 12 20.71 1.05 -28.95
C HIS A 12 21.48 1.70 -27.81
N ASP A 13 21.30 1.24 -26.57
CA ASP A 13 22.03 1.78 -25.43
C ASP A 13 23.46 1.20 -25.41
N PRO A 14 24.46 2.01 -24.99
CA PRO A 14 25.85 1.57 -24.93
C PRO A 14 26.07 0.46 -23.88
N GLU A 15 27.19 -0.25 -24.02
CA GLU A 15 27.70 -1.11 -22.95
C GLU A 15 27.97 -0.33 -21.67
N GLU A 16 27.57 -0.91 -20.53
CA GLU A 16 27.77 -0.35 -19.21
C GLU A 16 28.41 -1.40 -18.30
N SER A 17 29.29 -0.94 -17.42
CA SER A 17 29.95 -1.78 -16.42
C SER A 17 28.97 -2.14 -15.29
N LEU A 18 29.34 -3.15 -14.49
CA LEU A 18 28.63 -3.53 -13.29
C LEU A 18 28.40 -2.33 -12.36
N LEU A 19 29.45 -1.54 -12.10
CA LEU A 19 29.33 -0.34 -11.27
C LEU A 19 28.39 0.70 -11.87
N ALA A 20 28.57 1.04 -13.15
CA ALA A 20 27.74 2.04 -13.82
C ALA A 20 26.25 1.65 -13.80
N TYR A 21 25.95 0.36 -14.03
CA TYR A 21 24.60 -0.16 -13.95
C TYR A 21 24.02 -0.07 -12.54
N LEU A 22 24.77 -0.50 -11.52
CA LEU A 22 24.32 -0.49 -10.12
C LEU A 22 24.05 0.93 -9.64
N SER A 23 24.97 1.87 -9.86
CA SER A 23 24.80 3.28 -9.49
C SER A 23 23.60 3.93 -10.19
N LYS A 24 23.42 3.67 -11.48
CA LYS A 24 22.30 4.19 -12.28
C LYS A 24 20.94 3.60 -11.88
N LYS A 25 20.91 2.31 -11.53
CA LYS A 25 19.66 1.60 -11.19
C LYS A 25 19.27 1.80 -9.72
N PHE A 26 20.25 1.86 -8.83
CA PHE A 26 20.08 1.88 -7.38
C PHE A 26 20.75 3.10 -6.78
N THR A 27 20.01 4.22 -6.82
CA THR A 27 20.49 5.54 -6.41
C THR A 27 20.55 5.74 -4.89
N TYR A 28 20.38 4.69 -4.09
CA TYR A 28 20.44 4.77 -2.63
C TYR A 28 21.84 4.54 -2.07
N LEU A 29 22.80 4.14 -2.91
CA LEU A 29 24.23 4.07 -2.61
C LEU A 29 25.01 4.87 -3.66
N ALA A 30 26.05 5.56 -3.22
CA ALA A 30 27.04 6.22 -4.07
C ALA A 30 28.01 5.19 -4.68
N ASP A 31 28.76 5.61 -5.71
CA ASP A 31 29.73 4.75 -6.39
C ASP A 31 30.75 4.15 -5.42
N ALA A 32 31.25 4.93 -4.45
CA ALA A 32 32.21 4.44 -3.46
C ALA A 32 31.64 3.27 -2.63
N GLU A 33 30.40 3.41 -2.14
CA GLU A 33 29.71 2.37 -1.38
C GLU A 33 29.44 1.12 -2.23
N TRP A 34 29.08 1.30 -3.52
CA TRP A 34 28.95 0.17 -4.44
C TRP A 34 30.26 -0.59 -4.64
N ARG A 35 31.40 0.11 -4.77
CA ARG A 35 32.72 -0.52 -4.88
C ARG A 35 33.04 -1.35 -3.64
N GLU A 36 32.75 -0.84 -2.45
CA GLU A 36 32.92 -1.59 -1.20
C GLU A 36 32.10 -2.88 -1.20
N HIS A 37 30.85 -2.84 -1.64
CA HIS A 37 30.02 -4.05 -1.73
C HIS A 37 30.52 -5.05 -2.77
N ILE A 38 31.03 -4.58 -3.90
CA ILE A 38 31.66 -5.43 -4.94
C ILE A 38 32.92 -6.09 -4.37
N ALA A 39 33.82 -5.31 -3.75
CA ALA A 39 35.06 -5.80 -3.18
C ALA A 39 34.82 -6.79 -2.02
N ALA A 40 33.79 -6.56 -1.21
CA ALA A 40 33.38 -7.47 -0.13
C ALA A 40 32.66 -8.74 -0.61
N GLY A 41 32.46 -8.92 -1.93
CA GLY A 41 31.86 -10.12 -2.50
C GLY A 41 30.36 -10.25 -2.29
N HIS A 42 29.66 -9.14 -2.02
CA HIS A 42 28.20 -9.14 -1.86
C HIS A 42 27.43 -9.27 -3.18
N ILE A 43 28.12 -9.21 -4.32
CA ILE A 43 27.53 -9.23 -5.66
C ILE A 43 28.07 -10.43 -6.43
N SER A 44 27.16 -11.17 -7.05
CA SER A 44 27.49 -12.27 -7.97
C SER A 44 26.77 -12.10 -9.30
N VAL A 45 27.39 -12.52 -10.39
CA VAL A 45 26.81 -12.55 -11.73
C VAL A 45 26.85 -13.99 -12.24
N ASN A 46 25.69 -14.51 -12.65
CA ASN A 46 25.52 -15.89 -13.09
C ASN A 46 26.05 -16.92 -12.07
N GLY A 47 25.90 -16.61 -10.77
CA GLY A 47 26.34 -17.45 -9.66
C GLY A 47 27.81 -17.27 -9.25
N ALA A 48 28.62 -16.57 -10.04
CA ALA A 48 30.02 -16.29 -9.70
C ALA A 48 30.13 -14.94 -8.97
N THR A 49 30.74 -14.93 -7.78
CA THR A 49 31.03 -13.68 -7.05
C THR A 49 31.98 -12.81 -7.86
N LEU A 50 31.59 -11.57 -8.13
CA LEU A 50 32.42 -10.60 -8.85
C LEU A 50 32.98 -9.57 -7.89
N THR A 51 34.30 -9.40 -7.92
CA THR A 51 35.02 -8.32 -7.24
C THR A 51 35.53 -7.26 -8.22
N ASN A 52 35.35 -7.47 -9.53
CA ASN A 52 35.75 -6.52 -10.57
C ASN A 52 34.59 -5.60 -10.96
N GLU A 53 34.66 -4.35 -10.52
CA GLU A 53 33.67 -3.30 -10.82
C GLU A 53 33.55 -2.93 -12.31
N SER A 54 34.62 -3.16 -13.07
CA SER A 54 34.72 -2.87 -14.51
C SER A 54 34.18 -4.00 -15.38
N TYR A 55 33.59 -5.05 -14.80
CA TYR A 55 32.94 -6.11 -15.55
C TYR A 55 31.84 -5.52 -16.45
N VAL A 56 31.93 -5.75 -17.76
CA VAL A 56 30.92 -5.29 -18.73
C VAL A 56 29.76 -6.27 -18.76
N LEU A 57 28.56 -5.80 -18.39
CA LEU A 57 27.37 -6.64 -18.31
C LEU A 57 26.87 -7.08 -19.69
N ARG A 58 26.51 -8.36 -19.81
CA ARG A 58 25.98 -8.97 -21.03
C ARG A 58 24.49 -9.19 -20.93
N GLN A 59 23.79 -9.06 -22.05
CA GLN A 59 22.34 -9.28 -22.12
C GLN A 59 21.96 -10.64 -21.52
N GLY A 60 21.06 -10.62 -20.52
CA GLY A 60 20.59 -11.82 -19.84
C GLY A 60 21.38 -12.22 -18.60
N ASP A 61 22.50 -11.55 -18.27
CA ASP A 61 23.24 -11.77 -17.03
C ASP A 61 22.31 -11.70 -15.82
N VAL A 62 22.49 -12.63 -14.90
CA VAL A 62 21.71 -12.70 -13.66
C VAL A 62 22.57 -12.15 -12.53
N LEU A 63 22.29 -10.91 -12.14
CA LEU A 63 22.92 -10.26 -11.00
C LEU A 63 22.21 -10.68 -9.73
N ARG A 64 22.98 -11.03 -8.70
CA ARG A 64 22.48 -11.27 -7.37
C ARG A 64 23.20 -10.38 -6.37
N PHE A 65 22.45 -9.61 -5.60
CA PHE A 65 22.95 -8.73 -4.55
C PHE A 65 22.51 -9.24 -3.17
N ALA A 66 23.49 -9.57 -2.33
CA ALA A 66 23.32 -10.11 -1.00
C ALA A 66 23.99 -9.20 0.04
N PRO A 67 23.45 -8.00 0.31
CA PRO A 67 24.06 -7.08 1.27
C PRO A 67 23.99 -7.62 2.70
N PRO A 68 24.88 -7.13 3.59
CA PRO A 68 24.72 -7.35 5.03
C PRO A 68 23.40 -6.74 5.51
N ARG A 69 22.78 -7.36 6.51
CA ARG A 69 21.48 -6.90 7.05
C ARG A 69 21.53 -5.48 7.63
N SER A 70 22.70 -5.03 8.09
CA SER A 70 22.91 -3.67 8.60
C SER A 70 22.67 -2.59 7.55
N LEU A 71 22.73 -2.93 6.25
CA LEU A 71 22.45 -1.98 5.16
C LEU A 71 20.96 -1.63 5.08
N GLU A 72 20.08 -2.55 5.47
CA GLU A 72 18.65 -2.29 5.41
C GLU A 72 18.22 -1.36 6.56
N PRO A 73 17.50 -0.27 6.26
CA PRO A 73 17.01 0.60 7.32
C PRO A 73 16.13 -0.18 8.29
N PRO A 74 16.19 0.13 9.60
CA PRO A 74 15.34 -0.52 10.58
C PRO A 74 13.86 -0.23 10.29
N VAL A 75 13.01 -1.18 10.67
CA VAL A 75 11.55 -1.05 10.61
C VAL A 75 10.94 -1.38 11.96
N ASP A 76 9.87 -0.66 12.31
CA ASP A 76 9.00 -1.01 13.42
C ASP A 76 8.27 -2.32 13.10
N LYS A 77 8.33 -3.29 14.01
CA LYS A 77 7.72 -4.61 13.85
C LYS A 77 6.48 -4.79 14.75
N ASN A 78 6.09 -3.73 15.44
CA ASN A 78 4.90 -3.67 16.28
C ASN A 78 3.72 -3.10 15.47
N HIS A 79 2.52 -3.13 16.03
CA HIS A 79 1.28 -2.64 15.38
C HIS A 79 1.01 -3.28 14.02
N ILE A 80 1.31 -4.58 13.92
CA ILE A 80 0.90 -5.45 12.81
C ILE A 80 -0.08 -6.47 13.37
N GLU A 81 -1.22 -6.62 12.71
CA GLU A 81 -2.28 -7.52 13.15
C GLU A 81 -2.83 -8.28 11.95
N VAL A 82 -3.02 -9.59 12.09
CA VAL A 82 -3.76 -10.39 11.11
C VAL A 82 -5.23 -10.26 11.44
N LEU A 83 -6.00 -9.65 10.54
CA LEU A 83 -7.45 -9.50 10.68
C LEU A 83 -8.18 -10.78 10.28
N TYR A 84 -7.69 -11.42 9.22
CA TYR A 84 -8.28 -12.63 8.67
C TYR A 84 -7.21 -13.48 7.98
N GLU A 85 -7.33 -14.80 8.10
CA GLU A 85 -6.51 -15.75 7.35
C GLU A 85 -7.32 -17.00 6.98
N ASP A 86 -7.16 -17.49 5.75
CA ASP A 86 -7.64 -18.80 5.33
C ASP A 86 -6.55 -19.55 4.53
N SER A 87 -6.92 -20.59 3.79
CA SER A 87 -5.98 -21.36 2.97
C SER A 87 -5.43 -20.57 1.77
N ARG A 88 -6.12 -19.52 1.31
CA ARG A 88 -5.86 -18.79 0.06
C ARG A 88 -5.23 -17.42 0.27
N LEU A 89 -5.68 -16.68 1.27
CA LEU A 89 -5.28 -15.30 1.51
C LEU A 89 -5.18 -14.96 2.99
N MET A 90 -4.60 -13.79 3.26
CA MET A 90 -4.65 -13.16 4.56
C MET A 90 -4.86 -11.65 4.41
N VAL A 91 -5.53 -11.07 5.40
CA VAL A 91 -5.75 -9.63 5.51
C VAL A 91 -5.07 -9.14 6.77
N VAL A 92 -4.21 -8.13 6.62
CA VAL A 92 -3.28 -7.67 7.65
C VAL A 92 -3.37 -6.16 7.79
N THR A 93 -3.34 -5.65 9.01
CA THR A 93 -3.11 -4.23 9.28
C THR A 93 -1.62 -3.95 9.26
N LYS A 94 -1.15 -3.16 8.30
CA LYS A 94 0.24 -2.70 8.22
C LYS A 94 0.43 -1.43 9.06
N ASN A 95 1.49 -1.37 9.86
CA ASN A 95 1.93 -0.10 10.43
C ASN A 95 2.46 0.86 9.34
N GLY A 96 2.85 2.09 9.70
CA GLY A 96 3.36 3.05 8.72
C GLY A 96 4.88 3.20 8.68
N ASN A 97 5.65 2.19 9.05
CA ASN A 97 7.11 2.33 9.07
C ASN A 97 7.84 1.40 8.08
N MET A 98 7.11 0.52 7.38
CA MET A 98 7.70 -0.47 6.48
C MET A 98 7.04 -0.53 5.10
N PRO A 99 7.78 -0.88 4.04
CA PRO A 99 7.19 -1.28 2.77
C PRO A 99 6.42 -2.60 2.88
N VAL A 100 5.44 -2.82 2.01
CA VAL A 100 4.70 -4.09 1.96
C VAL A 100 5.60 -5.25 1.53
N ALA A 101 6.38 -5.03 0.47
CA ALA A 101 7.31 -6.01 -0.12
C ALA A 101 8.61 -5.32 -0.54
N GLU A 102 9.55 -6.12 -1.05
CA GLU A 102 10.87 -5.68 -1.48
C GLU A 102 10.82 -4.47 -2.43
N GLY A 103 11.70 -3.50 -2.18
CA GLY A 103 11.87 -2.33 -3.02
C GLY A 103 12.89 -1.33 -2.47
N GLY A 104 13.59 -0.63 -3.35
CA GLY A 104 14.55 0.41 -2.97
C GLY A 104 15.68 -0.16 -2.09
N ARG A 105 15.78 0.25 -0.83
CA ARG A 105 16.77 -0.22 0.15
C ARG A 105 16.23 -1.27 1.14
N TYR A 106 15.01 -1.78 0.90
CA TYR A 106 14.36 -2.79 1.73
C TYR A 106 14.24 -4.11 0.96
N CYS A 107 14.80 -5.19 1.48
CA CYS A 107 14.67 -6.55 0.94
C CYS A 107 13.88 -7.40 1.93
N GLU A 108 14.41 -7.54 3.14
CA GLU A 108 13.85 -8.33 4.22
C GLU A 108 13.04 -7.49 5.21
N ASN A 109 13.37 -6.21 5.43
CA ASN A 109 12.65 -5.30 6.32
C ASN A 109 11.38 -4.77 5.63
N THR A 110 10.45 -5.69 5.36
CA THR A 110 9.17 -5.47 4.68
C THR A 110 8.08 -6.23 5.41
N LEU A 111 6.80 -5.90 5.20
CA LEU A 111 5.67 -6.62 5.83
C LEU A 111 5.73 -8.12 5.52
N VAL A 112 5.90 -8.46 4.24
CA VAL A 112 6.04 -9.86 3.79
C VAL A 112 7.23 -10.53 4.49
N GLY A 113 8.40 -9.89 4.50
CA GLY A 113 9.59 -10.45 5.13
C GLY A 113 9.44 -10.65 6.64
N VAL A 114 8.79 -9.70 7.34
CA VAL A 114 8.52 -9.79 8.77
C VAL A 114 7.55 -10.92 9.08
N LEU A 115 6.44 -11.05 8.34
CA LEU A 115 5.46 -12.13 8.47
C LEU A 115 6.10 -13.50 8.21
N GLN A 116 6.95 -13.62 7.18
CA GLN A 116 7.67 -14.85 6.86
C GLN A 116 8.63 -15.27 7.96
N ARG A 117 9.41 -14.33 8.52
CA ARG A 117 10.44 -14.64 9.53
C ARG A 117 9.86 -14.95 10.90
N ARG A 118 8.83 -14.23 11.33
CA ARG A 118 8.21 -14.41 12.65
C ARG A 118 7.08 -15.45 12.65
N GLY A 119 6.57 -15.80 11.47
CA GLY A 119 5.35 -16.58 11.31
C GLY A 119 4.10 -15.71 11.48
N THR A 120 3.00 -16.07 10.81
CA THR A 120 1.76 -15.27 10.85
C THR A 120 1.07 -15.31 12.23
N ALA A 121 1.15 -16.46 12.91
CA ALA A 121 0.52 -16.67 14.22
C ALA A 121 1.01 -15.70 15.31
N SER A 122 2.22 -15.12 15.21
CA SER A 122 2.70 -14.13 16.19
C SER A 122 1.97 -12.80 16.11
N PHE A 123 1.12 -12.60 15.10
CA PHE A 123 0.36 -11.37 14.84
C PHE A 123 -1.15 -11.60 14.95
N TYR A 124 -1.56 -12.75 15.49
CA TYR A 124 -2.96 -13.02 15.75
C TYR A 124 -3.39 -12.30 17.03
N THR A 125 -4.61 -11.77 17.00
CA THR A 125 -5.30 -11.17 18.15
C THR A 125 -6.56 -11.96 18.45
N ALA A 126 -7.23 -11.65 19.56
CA ALA A 126 -8.55 -12.24 19.85
C ALA A 126 -9.61 -11.92 18.78
N ALA A 127 -9.38 -10.87 17.95
CA ALA A 127 -10.27 -10.48 16.87
C ALA A 127 -9.91 -11.13 15.51
N THR A 128 -8.78 -11.84 15.43
CA THR A 128 -8.38 -12.53 14.19
C THR A 128 -9.38 -13.61 13.82
N ARG A 129 -9.88 -13.54 12.58
CA ARG A 129 -10.81 -14.55 12.04
C ARG A 129 -10.08 -15.57 11.18
N ILE A 130 -10.30 -16.86 11.46
CA ILE A 130 -9.76 -17.94 10.63
C ILE A 130 -10.88 -18.49 9.74
N GLY A 131 -10.74 -18.34 8.44
CA GLY A 131 -11.70 -18.83 7.46
C GLY A 131 -11.43 -20.27 7.05
N THR A 132 -12.48 -21.05 6.87
CA THR A 132 -12.42 -22.35 6.19
C THR A 132 -12.65 -22.10 4.70
N ALA A 133 -11.58 -21.85 3.94
CA ALA A 133 -11.68 -21.84 2.48
C ALA A 133 -11.77 -23.28 1.96
N THR A 134 -12.86 -23.98 2.29
CA THR A 134 -13.25 -25.26 1.70
C THR A 134 -14.31 -25.01 0.65
N ALA A 135 -13.93 -25.20 -0.61
CA ALA A 135 -14.91 -25.49 -1.65
C ALA A 135 -15.46 -26.88 -1.32
N HIS A 136 -16.77 -26.97 -1.10
CA HIS A 136 -17.52 -28.14 -0.66
C HIS A 136 -17.35 -28.57 0.80
N GLU A 137 -18.51 -28.79 1.44
CA GLU A 137 -18.74 -29.52 2.71
C GLU A 137 -18.32 -28.82 4.02
N HIS A 138 -19.15 -27.91 4.50
CA HIS A 138 -20.07 -28.18 5.64
C HIS A 138 -20.77 -26.87 6.02
N ARG A 139 -22.08 -26.95 6.10
CA ARG A 139 -22.99 -25.87 6.46
C ARG A 139 -22.96 -25.71 7.99
N GLU A 140 -21.89 -25.11 8.53
CA GLU A 140 -21.91 -24.63 9.92
C GLU A 140 -22.25 -23.14 9.94
N LYS A 141 -23.37 -22.84 10.61
CA LYS A 141 -23.82 -21.49 10.93
C LYS A 141 -22.73 -20.82 11.78
N VAL A 142 -21.94 -19.94 11.18
CA VAL A 142 -21.26 -18.89 11.95
C VAL A 142 -22.36 -17.95 12.42
N SER A 143 -22.64 -18.00 13.71
CA SER A 143 -23.67 -17.22 14.37
C SER A 143 -23.46 -15.72 14.14
N ASP A 144 -24.53 -15.06 13.72
CA ASP A 144 -24.72 -13.63 13.78
C ASP A 144 -24.49 -13.13 15.22
N THR A 145 -23.33 -12.52 15.46
CA THR A 145 -23.20 -11.49 16.49
C THR A 145 -22.34 -10.36 15.92
N LEU A 146 -23.06 -9.51 15.20
CA LEU A 146 -22.77 -8.10 15.02
C LEU A 146 -22.82 -7.38 16.38
N THR A 147 -21.86 -6.49 16.62
CA THR A 147 -22.02 -5.20 17.31
C THR A 147 -20.79 -4.35 16.97
N HIS A 148 -20.81 -3.07 16.59
CA HIS A 148 -21.75 -2.06 16.04
C HIS A 148 -20.83 -0.89 15.60
N THR A 149 -21.09 -0.14 14.52
CA THR A 149 -21.99 1.03 14.47
C THR A 149 -22.62 1.22 13.07
N GLY A 150 -23.93 1.43 13.01
CA GLY A 150 -24.64 1.95 11.83
C GLY A 150 -25.76 1.04 11.33
N GLU A 151 -27.00 1.54 11.42
CA GLU A 151 -28.30 0.89 11.22
C GLU A 151 -28.45 0.11 9.90
N VAL A 152 -29.25 -0.96 9.95
CA VAL A 152 -29.94 -1.52 8.77
C VAL A 152 -31.41 -1.70 9.14
N ALA A 153 -32.28 -1.14 8.30
CA ALA A 153 -33.72 -1.22 8.44
C ALA A 153 -34.23 -2.66 8.33
N GLU A 154 -35.00 -3.11 9.33
CA GLU A 154 -35.76 -4.35 9.29
C GLU A 154 -37.14 -4.09 8.67
N THR A 155 -37.47 -4.79 7.60
CA THR A 155 -38.86 -5.00 7.17
C THR A 155 -39.35 -6.34 7.72
N THR A 156 -40.30 -6.24 8.64
CA THR A 156 -41.12 -7.32 9.22
C THR A 156 -41.92 -8.11 8.18
N ALA A 157 -41.96 -9.43 8.33
CA ALA A 157 -43.21 -10.20 8.30
C ALA A 157 -43.04 -11.61 8.92
N TYR A 158 -43.93 -11.92 9.86
CA TYR A 158 -44.13 -13.14 10.65
C TYR A 158 -44.50 -14.38 9.81
N VAL A 159 -44.23 -15.59 10.34
CA VAL A 159 -45.23 -16.63 10.75
C VAL A 159 -44.54 -17.66 11.68
N GLU A 160 -45.17 -17.91 12.83
CA GLU A 160 -44.83 -18.90 13.88
C GLU A 160 -45.27 -20.34 13.54
N CYS A 161 -44.60 -21.37 14.14
CA CYS A 161 -45.19 -22.56 14.78
C CYS A 161 -44.06 -23.46 15.34
N SER A 162 -43.75 -23.42 16.64
CA SER A 162 -44.22 -24.30 17.73
C SER A 162 -43.57 -25.70 17.83
N THR A 163 -42.85 -25.90 18.96
CA THR A 163 -42.76 -27.10 19.83
C THR A 163 -42.44 -28.50 19.24
N ALA A 164 -41.39 -29.15 19.76
CA ALA A 164 -41.54 -30.21 20.78
C ALA A 164 -40.20 -30.86 21.17
N MET A 165 -40.10 -31.19 22.47
CA MET A 165 -39.08 -32.00 23.14
C MET A 165 -39.08 -33.47 22.67
N GLY A 166 -37.95 -34.16 22.84
CA GLY A 166 -37.91 -35.63 22.77
C GLY A 166 -36.51 -36.20 23.02
N ALA A 167 -36.37 -36.96 24.11
CA ALA A 167 -35.13 -37.48 24.67
C ALA A 167 -34.73 -38.87 24.14
N SER A 168 -33.62 -39.39 24.67
CA SER A 168 -33.08 -40.76 24.60
C SER A 168 -32.49 -41.19 23.25
N GLY A 169 -31.41 -41.96 23.13
CA GLY A 169 -30.71 -42.84 24.05
C GLY A 169 -30.13 -44.01 23.20
N GLU A 170 -29.10 -44.67 23.73
CA GLU A 170 -28.50 -45.93 23.24
C GLU A 170 -27.36 -45.85 22.21
N GLY A 171 -26.28 -46.56 22.57
CA GLY A 171 -25.06 -46.69 21.80
C GLY A 171 -24.96 -47.99 21.02
N ALA A 172 -23.93 -48.09 20.20
CA ALA A 172 -23.39 -49.34 19.70
C ALA A 172 -21.90 -49.20 19.41
N GLN A 173 -21.18 -50.23 19.80
CA GLN A 173 -19.74 -50.41 19.81
C GLN A 173 -19.31 -51.21 18.54
N ILE A 174 -18.03 -51.08 18.14
CA ILE A 174 -17.22 -52.05 17.35
C ILE A 174 -17.52 -52.03 15.82
N SER A 175 -16.59 -52.05 14.84
CA SER A 175 -15.29 -52.72 14.66
C SER A 175 -14.47 -52.10 13.50
N THR A 176 -13.14 -52.07 13.65
CA THR A 176 -12.13 -52.05 12.56
C THR A 176 -11.96 -53.43 11.90
N PRO A 177 -11.53 -53.49 10.61
CA PRO A 177 -10.52 -54.48 10.22
C PRO A 177 -9.39 -53.94 9.30
N PRO A 178 -8.29 -54.71 9.08
CA PRO A 178 -6.97 -54.18 8.73
C PRO A 178 -6.46 -54.70 7.34
N PRO A 179 -5.14 -54.83 7.02
CA PRO A 179 -4.55 -54.23 5.81
C PRO A 179 -4.15 -55.26 4.72
N SER A 180 -4.04 -54.83 3.46
CA SER A 180 -3.54 -55.67 2.36
C SER A 180 -2.19 -55.19 1.82
N ARG A 181 -1.19 -56.07 1.94
CA ARG A 181 0.16 -56.06 1.32
C ARG A 181 0.11 -56.37 -0.18
N ARG A 182 1.06 -55.80 -0.96
CA ARG A 182 1.91 -56.44 -2.00
C ARG A 182 2.89 -55.38 -2.57
N ARG A 183 4.20 -55.44 -2.24
CA ARG A 183 5.37 -55.96 -3.02
C ARG A 183 5.57 -55.29 -4.38
N LEU A 184 6.61 -54.47 -4.57
CA LEU A 184 8.06 -54.75 -4.83
C LEU A 184 8.36 -55.01 -6.31
N VAL A 185 9.14 -54.13 -6.95
CA VAL A 185 10.22 -54.47 -7.90
C VAL A 185 11.31 -53.38 -7.81
N ASP A 186 12.55 -53.85 -7.73
CA ASP A 186 13.85 -53.15 -7.72
C ASP A 186 14.17 -52.41 -9.05
N ASP A 187 15.11 -51.45 -9.00
CA ASP A 187 16.37 -51.55 -9.77
C ASP A 187 17.35 -50.41 -9.44
N THR A 188 18.34 -50.77 -8.61
CA THR A 188 19.80 -50.56 -8.69
C THR A 188 20.46 -49.25 -9.19
N HIS A 189 21.30 -48.72 -8.28
CA HIS A 189 22.69 -48.26 -8.43
C HIS A 189 23.07 -47.05 -9.30
N TRP A 190 23.66 -46.03 -8.65
CA TRP A 190 25.09 -45.69 -8.82
C TRP A 190 25.62 -44.89 -7.62
N THR A 191 26.79 -45.31 -7.15
CA THR A 191 27.58 -44.83 -6.01
C THR A 191 28.57 -43.73 -6.41
N ALA A 192 28.78 -42.75 -5.52
CA ALA A 192 30.10 -42.18 -5.26
C ALA A 192 30.09 -41.48 -3.89
N ALA A 193 30.75 -42.11 -2.92
CA ALA A 193 31.03 -41.57 -1.60
C ALA A 193 32.27 -40.67 -1.63
N VAL A 194 32.29 -39.63 -0.81
CA VAL A 194 33.52 -38.98 -0.35
C VAL A 194 33.45 -38.95 1.17
N ASP A 195 34.39 -39.67 1.79
CA ASP A 195 34.63 -39.79 3.23
C ASP A 195 35.04 -38.45 3.86
N VAL A 196 34.39 -38.08 4.97
CA VAL A 196 35.03 -37.29 6.03
C VAL A 196 34.54 -37.82 7.39
N ALA A 197 35.50 -38.14 8.25
CA ALA A 197 35.36 -38.88 9.52
C ALA A 197 34.35 -38.31 10.55
N PRO A 198 33.78 -39.14 11.44
CA PRO A 198 32.86 -38.70 12.47
C PRO A 198 33.62 -38.23 13.72
N CYS A 199 33.35 -37.00 14.16
CA CYS A 199 33.74 -36.52 15.48
C CYS A 199 32.56 -36.72 16.44
N ILE A 200 32.82 -37.48 17.50
CA ILE A 200 31.90 -37.79 18.58
C ILE A 200 31.52 -36.49 19.31
N SER A 201 30.23 -36.18 19.36
CA SER A 201 29.69 -35.28 20.38
C SER A 201 28.46 -35.90 21.02
N ALA A 202 28.43 -35.78 22.34
CA ALA A 202 27.71 -36.62 23.26
C ALA A 202 26.19 -36.37 23.29
N LEU A 203 25.49 -37.45 23.62
CA LEU A 203 24.10 -37.60 24.01
C LEU A 203 23.50 -36.40 24.77
N LEU A 204 22.55 -35.72 24.15
CA LEU A 204 21.46 -35.01 24.81
C LEU A 204 20.14 -35.61 24.31
N PRO A 205 19.11 -35.77 25.16
CA PRO A 205 17.83 -36.34 24.73
C PRO A 205 17.18 -35.45 23.66
N ASP A 206 16.72 -36.10 22.60
CA ASP A 206 16.19 -35.53 21.36
C ASP A 206 15.23 -34.36 21.59
N ALA A 207 15.72 -33.13 21.43
CA ALA A 207 14.86 -32.05 21.01
C ALA A 207 14.41 -32.38 19.58
N PRO A 208 13.10 -32.45 19.28
CA PRO A 208 12.65 -32.72 17.92
C PRO A 208 13.31 -31.69 16.99
N PRO A 209 13.86 -32.11 15.84
CA PRO A 209 14.49 -31.18 14.91
C PRO A 209 13.51 -30.05 14.63
N PRO A 210 13.93 -28.78 14.65
CA PRO A 210 13.03 -27.68 14.37
C PRO A 210 12.36 -27.99 13.04
N GLN A 211 11.05 -28.22 13.07
CA GLN A 211 10.28 -28.46 11.86
C GLN A 211 10.64 -27.35 10.89
N GLN A 212 11.34 -27.70 9.81
CA GLN A 212 11.67 -26.81 8.72
C GLN A 212 10.33 -26.42 8.09
N ARG A 213 9.67 -25.41 8.68
CA ARG A 213 8.42 -24.86 8.14
C ARG A 213 8.75 -24.43 6.74
N SER A 214 8.07 -25.02 5.76
CA SER A 214 8.14 -24.57 4.38
C SER A 214 7.93 -23.05 4.37
N PRO A 215 8.77 -22.27 3.67
CA PRO A 215 8.69 -20.83 3.73
C PRO A 215 7.29 -20.37 3.32
N LEU A 216 6.68 -19.52 4.16
CA LEU A 216 5.40 -18.88 3.87
C LEU A 216 5.53 -18.10 2.55
N ASN A 217 4.95 -18.61 1.48
CA ASN A 217 4.93 -17.91 0.19
C ASN A 217 3.79 -16.90 0.16
N LEU A 218 4.11 -15.64 0.46
CA LEU A 218 3.15 -14.54 0.42
C LEU A 218 3.36 -13.70 -0.83
N PHE A 219 2.27 -13.44 -1.55
CA PHE A 219 2.25 -12.67 -2.79
C PHE A 219 1.48 -11.37 -2.55
N THR A 220 2.08 -10.25 -2.95
CA THR A 220 1.43 -8.94 -2.90
C THR A 220 0.50 -8.75 -4.09
N VAL A 221 -0.72 -8.30 -3.82
CA VAL A 221 -1.72 -7.98 -4.86
C VAL A 221 -2.01 -6.49 -4.94
N GLN A 222 -1.61 -5.75 -3.89
CA GLN A 222 -1.70 -4.31 -3.81
C GLN A 222 -0.47 -3.74 -3.11
N ARG A 223 -0.23 -2.45 -3.34
CA ARG A 223 0.83 -1.70 -2.68
C ARG A 223 0.21 -0.62 -1.79
N LEU A 224 0.82 -0.41 -0.64
CA LEU A 224 0.71 0.82 0.14
C LEU A 224 2.11 1.43 0.20
N ASP A 225 2.20 2.76 0.20
CA ASP A 225 3.47 3.45 0.42
C ASP A 225 4.08 3.00 1.76
N LYS A 226 5.41 3.09 1.88
CA LYS A 226 6.13 2.73 3.11
C LYS A 226 5.49 3.36 4.35
N GLU A 227 5.19 4.66 4.26
CA GLU A 227 4.70 5.47 5.37
C GLU A 227 3.16 5.45 5.51
N THR A 228 2.43 4.74 4.63
CA THR A 228 0.96 4.59 4.76
C THR A 228 0.64 3.38 5.63
N SER A 229 -0.16 3.57 6.67
CA SER A 229 -0.68 2.49 7.53
C SER A 229 -2.01 1.93 7.02
N GLY A 230 -2.49 0.83 7.58
CA GLY A 230 -3.84 0.32 7.37
C GLY A 230 -3.89 -1.02 6.65
N VAL A 231 -5.08 -1.36 6.15
CA VAL A 231 -5.42 -2.71 5.69
C VAL A 231 -4.70 -3.12 4.39
N VAL A 232 -4.13 -4.32 4.38
CA VAL A 232 -3.43 -4.95 3.25
C VAL A 232 -3.89 -6.39 3.04
N VAL A 233 -4.16 -6.76 1.78
CA VAL A 233 -4.45 -8.15 1.39
C VAL A 233 -3.21 -8.79 0.79
N LEU A 234 -2.88 -10.00 1.23
CA LEU A 234 -1.80 -10.84 0.73
C LEU A 234 -2.36 -12.19 0.31
N ALA A 235 -1.91 -12.72 -0.82
CA ALA A 235 -2.27 -14.07 -1.27
C ALA A 235 -1.22 -15.08 -0.81
N LYS A 236 -1.64 -16.31 -0.50
CA LYS A 236 -0.78 -17.44 -0.10
C LYS A 236 -0.38 -18.31 -1.30
N HIS A 237 -1.03 -18.08 -2.44
CA HIS A 237 -0.77 -18.79 -3.69
C HIS A 237 -0.71 -17.82 -4.88
N SER A 238 0.11 -18.15 -5.87
CA SER A 238 0.27 -17.34 -7.09
C SER A 238 -1.01 -17.27 -7.93
N VAL A 239 -1.82 -18.33 -7.95
CA VAL A 239 -3.13 -18.35 -8.63
C VAL A 239 -4.09 -17.37 -7.99
N THR A 240 -4.24 -17.43 -6.67
CA THR A 240 -5.06 -16.50 -5.87
C THR A 240 -4.55 -15.05 -6.05
N ALA A 241 -3.23 -14.85 -6.07
CA ALA A 241 -2.63 -13.55 -6.31
C ALA A 241 -3.04 -12.95 -7.67
N ARG A 242 -3.01 -13.77 -8.74
CA ARG A 242 -3.45 -13.35 -10.09
C ARG A 242 -4.94 -13.00 -10.12
N LYS A 243 -5.79 -13.79 -9.47
CA LYS A 243 -7.24 -13.53 -9.42
C LYS A 243 -7.55 -12.21 -8.69
N LEU A 244 -6.95 -11.99 -7.53
CA LEU A 244 -7.10 -10.73 -6.78
C LEU A 244 -6.55 -9.55 -7.59
N ALA A 245 -5.34 -9.68 -8.16
CA ALA A 245 -4.76 -8.64 -9.01
C ALA A 245 -5.68 -8.30 -10.19
N ALA A 246 -6.30 -9.30 -10.83
CA ALA A 246 -7.27 -9.07 -11.90
C ALA A 246 -8.51 -8.29 -11.42
N GLN A 247 -9.04 -8.56 -10.22
CA GLN A 247 -10.15 -7.76 -9.65
C GLN A 247 -9.72 -6.28 -9.45
N LEU A 248 -8.52 -6.07 -8.89
CA LEU A 248 -7.94 -4.76 -8.63
C LEU A 248 -7.62 -3.96 -9.92
N GLU A 249 -7.14 -4.65 -10.96
CA GLU A 249 -6.85 -4.07 -12.27
C GLU A 249 -8.11 -3.78 -13.07
N ALA A 250 -9.09 -4.70 -13.06
CA ALA A 250 -10.39 -4.50 -13.69
C ALA A 250 -11.12 -3.27 -13.13
N GLN A 251 -11.02 -3.04 -11.81
CA GLN A 251 -11.45 -1.79 -11.19
C GLN A 251 -10.76 -0.59 -11.82
N THR A 252 -9.44 -0.55 -11.70
CA THR A 252 -8.66 0.65 -12.03
C THR A 252 -8.83 0.99 -13.51
N LYS A 253 -8.80 -0.03 -14.39
CA LYS A 253 -9.03 0.13 -15.82
C LYS A 253 -10.45 0.58 -16.11
N GLY A 254 -11.45 -0.13 -15.58
CA GLY A 254 -12.86 0.18 -15.81
C GLY A 254 -13.25 1.58 -15.33
N CYS A 255 -12.76 2.00 -14.17
CA CYS A 255 -12.98 3.35 -13.66
C CYS A 255 -12.19 4.41 -14.46
N THR A 256 -10.95 4.12 -14.88
CA THR A 256 -10.19 5.04 -15.76
C THR A 256 -10.93 5.25 -17.08
N ASP A 257 -11.31 4.15 -17.76
CA ASP A 257 -12.04 4.17 -19.03
C ASP A 257 -13.37 4.94 -18.89
N ALA A 258 -14.09 4.76 -17.77
CA ALA A 258 -15.34 5.45 -17.51
C ALA A 258 -15.16 6.96 -17.29
N VAL A 259 -14.14 7.38 -16.53
CA VAL A 259 -13.83 8.81 -16.35
C VAL A 259 -13.39 9.41 -17.69
N GLU A 260 -12.57 8.71 -18.48
CA GLU A 260 -12.16 9.17 -19.81
C GLU A 260 -13.34 9.32 -20.78
N SER A 261 -14.28 8.36 -20.81
CA SER A 261 -15.49 8.44 -21.62
C SER A 261 -16.35 9.62 -21.18
N TRP A 262 -16.58 9.76 -19.87
CA TRP A 262 -17.38 10.86 -19.33
C TRP A 262 -16.76 12.22 -19.67
N LEU A 263 -15.44 12.38 -19.50
CA LEU A 263 -14.75 13.62 -19.83
C LEU A 263 -14.87 13.94 -21.32
N ARG A 264 -14.78 12.93 -22.19
CA ARG A 264 -14.93 13.09 -23.64
C ARG A 264 -16.34 13.50 -24.06
N GLU A 265 -17.35 12.92 -23.43
CA GLU A 265 -18.75 13.16 -23.79
C GLU A 265 -19.31 14.44 -23.18
N ARG A 266 -18.89 14.79 -21.96
CA ARG A 266 -19.55 15.81 -21.12
C ARG A 266 -18.59 16.79 -20.43
N GLY A 267 -17.29 16.54 -20.44
CA GLY A 267 -16.30 17.32 -19.68
C GLY A 267 -16.16 18.79 -20.12
N HIS A 268 -16.65 19.14 -21.30
CA HIS A 268 -16.73 20.52 -21.79
C HIS A 268 -17.90 21.32 -21.22
N THR A 269 -18.98 20.65 -20.84
CA THR A 269 -20.28 21.27 -20.56
C THR A 269 -20.68 21.15 -19.10
N VAL A 270 -20.18 20.12 -18.41
CA VAL A 270 -20.53 19.82 -17.02
C VAL A 270 -19.25 19.62 -16.21
N PRO A 271 -19.13 20.20 -15.00
CA PRO A 271 -18.00 19.94 -14.12
C PRO A 271 -18.07 18.51 -13.57
N PHE A 272 -16.92 17.85 -13.43
CA PHE A 272 -16.83 16.54 -12.80
C PHE A 272 -17.03 16.67 -11.28
N CYS A 273 -18.26 16.47 -10.81
CA CYS A 273 -18.65 16.70 -9.41
C CYS A 273 -18.68 15.40 -8.56
N SER A 274 -19.04 15.54 -7.29
CA SER A 274 -19.12 14.40 -6.35
C SER A 274 -20.18 13.38 -6.75
N ASP A 275 -21.28 13.81 -7.35
CA ASP A 275 -22.40 12.95 -7.74
C ASP A 275 -21.98 12.07 -8.92
N VAL A 276 -21.35 12.67 -9.94
CA VAL A 276 -20.72 11.95 -11.06
C VAL A 276 -19.69 10.94 -10.55
N PHE A 277 -18.83 11.33 -9.59
CA PHE A 277 -17.89 10.40 -8.98
C PHE A 277 -18.62 9.21 -8.33
N GLY A 278 -19.72 9.48 -7.62
CA GLY A 278 -20.57 8.47 -6.97
C GLY A 278 -21.17 7.51 -7.98
N GLU A 279 -21.78 8.02 -9.05
CA GLU A 279 -22.33 7.22 -10.16
C GLU A 279 -21.26 6.30 -10.77
N LEU A 280 -20.09 6.85 -11.11
CA LEU A 280 -18.99 6.07 -11.69
C LEU A 280 -18.42 5.01 -10.72
N LEU A 281 -18.45 5.30 -9.41
CA LEU A 281 -18.06 4.33 -8.38
C LEU A 281 -19.11 3.21 -8.21
N GLN A 282 -20.40 3.54 -8.33
CA GLN A 282 -21.53 2.61 -8.17
C GLN A 282 -21.80 1.73 -9.40
N LEU A 283 -21.52 2.23 -10.62
CA LEU A 283 -21.61 1.48 -11.89
C LEU A 283 -20.76 0.19 -11.92
N LYS A 284 -20.00 -0.05 -10.84
CA LYS A 284 -19.06 -1.14 -10.65
C LYS A 284 -19.39 -1.90 -9.35
N ALA A 285 -20.65 -2.30 -9.18
CA ALA A 285 -21.18 -3.04 -8.01
C ALA A 285 -20.43 -4.34 -7.66
N HIS A 286 -19.62 -4.89 -8.58
CA HIS A 286 -18.80 -6.08 -8.36
C HIS A 286 -17.30 -5.81 -8.23
N VAL A 287 -16.92 -4.67 -7.65
CA VAL A 287 -15.54 -4.18 -7.75
C VAL A 287 -14.95 -3.91 -6.37
N VAL A 288 -13.62 -3.97 -6.29
CA VAL A 288 -12.87 -3.76 -5.06
C VAL A 288 -13.12 -2.32 -4.56
N HIS A 289 -13.62 -2.14 -3.34
CA HIS A 289 -13.77 -0.80 -2.77
C HIS A 289 -12.61 -0.50 -1.84
N LYS A 290 -11.98 0.67 -2.01
CA LYS A 290 -10.90 1.15 -1.16
C LYS A 290 -11.21 2.54 -0.66
N SER A 291 -11.06 2.74 0.63
CA SER A 291 -11.15 4.07 1.22
C SER A 291 -10.03 4.32 2.22
N TYR A 292 -9.71 5.59 2.38
CA TYR A 292 -8.61 6.05 3.21
C TYR A 292 -9.09 7.15 4.15
N THR A 293 -8.39 7.32 5.25
CA THR A 293 -8.52 8.46 6.15
C THR A 293 -7.19 9.18 6.17
N ALA A 294 -7.22 10.50 6.09
CA ALA A 294 -6.03 11.34 6.19
C ALA A 294 -6.25 12.52 7.11
N VAL A 295 -5.18 12.98 7.75
CA VAL A 295 -5.15 14.29 8.42
C VAL A 295 -4.37 15.24 7.54
N LEU A 296 -4.97 16.37 7.19
CA LEU A 296 -4.41 17.41 6.35
C LEU A 296 -4.01 18.61 7.20
N ARG A 297 -3.00 19.35 6.75
CA ARG A 297 -2.64 20.67 7.29
C ARG A 297 -3.59 21.73 6.73
N GLY A 298 -4.00 22.66 7.58
CA GLY A 298 -5.02 23.67 7.30
C GLY A 298 -6.41 23.23 7.77
N ALA A 299 -7.30 24.21 7.95
CA ALA A 299 -8.69 24.00 8.33
C ALA A 299 -9.61 24.18 7.11
N ALA A 300 -9.88 23.09 6.40
CA ALA A 300 -10.81 23.09 5.27
C ALA A 300 -12.26 23.30 5.76
N PRO A 301 -13.18 23.78 4.91
CA PRO A 301 -14.58 23.93 5.29
C PRO A 301 -15.22 22.56 5.62
N GLU A 302 -15.88 22.44 6.78
CA GLU A 302 -16.56 21.20 7.16
C GLU A 302 -17.74 20.88 6.20
N GLY A 303 -17.98 19.60 5.96
CA GLY A 303 -19.01 19.13 5.02
C GLY A 303 -18.67 19.34 3.54
N HIS A 304 -17.55 20.02 3.24
CA HIS A 304 -17.10 20.19 1.86
C HIS A 304 -16.55 18.88 1.29
N THR A 305 -16.76 18.70 -0.01
CA THR A 305 -16.21 17.57 -0.78
C THR A 305 -15.42 18.08 -1.96
N PHE A 306 -14.13 17.79 -1.98
CA PHE A 306 -13.27 18.06 -3.13
C PHE A 306 -13.30 16.87 -4.08
N VAL A 307 -13.38 17.14 -5.38
CA VAL A 307 -13.21 16.14 -6.42
C VAL A 307 -12.07 16.58 -7.31
N VAL A 308 -11.00 15.80 -7.33
CA VAL A 308 -9.76 16.15 -8.02
C VAL A 308 -9.54 15.16 -9.15
N VAL A 309 -9.56 15.67 -10.38
CA VAL A 309 -9.27 14.92 -11.60
C VAL A 309 -8.15 15.60 -12.37
N ASN A 310 -7.06 14.88 -12.62
CA ASN A 310 -5.86 15.40 -13.28
C ASN A 310 -5.09 14.28 -13.97
N CYS A 311 -3.98 14.61 -14.64
CA CYS A 311 -3.03 13.64 -15.13
C CYS A 311 -1.81 13.57 -14.21
N MET A 312 -1.35 12.37 -13.87
CA MET A 312 -0.19 12.13 -13.02
C MET A 312 0.88 11.28 -13.72
N ASP A 313 2.15 11.66 -13.57
CA ASP A 313 3.29 10.79 -13.85
C ASP A 313 4.47 11.11 -12.92
N CYS A 314 5.49 10.29 -13.02
CA CYS A 314 6.78 10.49 -12.40
C CYS A 314 7.44 11.77 -12.93
N MET A 315 7.98 12.60 -12.01
CA MET A 315 8.70 13.84 -12.36
C MET A 315 9.84 13.59 -13.35
N ALA A 316 10.48 12.41 -13.28
CA ALA A 316 11.55 12.03 -14.21
C ALA A 316 11.12 12.00 -15.70
N LYS A 317 9.81 11.92 -15.97
CA LYS A 317 9.24 11.91 -17.33
C LYS A 317 8.59 13.23 -17.72
N HIS A 318 8.50 14.20 -16.80
CA HIS A 318 7.89 15.48 -17.10
C HIS A 318 8.91 16.39 -17.79
N PRO A 319 8.62 16.97 -18.97
CA PRO A 319 9.59 17.74 -19.74
C PRO A 319 10.27 18.86 -18.94
N THR A 320 9.51 19.69 -18.22
CA THR A 320 10.05 20.80 -17.42
C THR A 320 10.76 20.31 -16.15
N HIS A 321 10.08 19.56 -15.28
CA HIS A 321 10.66 19.06 -14.03
C HIS A 321 11.87 18.12 -14.23
N SER A 322 12.00 17.45 -15.38
CA SER A 322 13.14 16.57 -15.65
C SER A 322 14.48 17.32 -15.75
N LEU A 323 14.43 18.63 -16.00
CA LEU A 323 15.57 19.53 -16.15
C LEU A 323 15.87 20.33 -14.86
N GLU A 324 15.01 20.24 -13.84
CA GLU A 324 15.19 20.98 -12.59
C GLU A 324 16.34 20.36 -11.75
N GLU A 325 17.38 21.16 -11.51
CA GLU A 325 18.57 20.73 -10.76
C GLU A 325 18.25 20.25 -9.33
N GLN A 326 17.20 20.81 -8.74
CA GLN A 326 16.74 20.48 -7.39
C GLN A 326 16.17 19.05 -7.25
N HIS A 327 15.93 18.34 -8.36
CA HIS A 327 15.27 17.04 -8.41
C HIS A 327 16.09 15.95 -9.14
N THR A 328 17.42 16.07 -9.17
CA THR A 328 18.30 15.20 -9.95
C THR A 328 18.40 13.76 -9.45
N GLN A 329 18.38 13.53 -8.13
CA GLN A 329 18.61 12.25 -7.47
C GLN A 329 17.32 11.44 -7.25
N LEU A 330 16.21 12.13 -6.93
CA LEU A 330 14.96 11.47 -6.50
C LEU A 330 13.80 11.64 -7.46
N LYS A 331 13.99 12.19 -8.66
CA LYS A 331 12.91 12.35 -9.66
C LYS A 331 12.11 11.08 -9.98
N ARG A 332 12.71 9.88 -9.84
CA ARG A 332 12.03 8.59 -10.01
C ARG A 332 11.09 8.22 -8.86
N LEU A 333 11.30 8.80 -7.69
CA LEU A 333 10.46 8.67 -6.51
C LEU A 333 9.32 9.69 -6.50
N LYS A 334 9.57 10.88 -7.05
CA LYS A 334 8.64 12.00 -7.03
C LYS A 334 7.64 11.92 -8.19
N MET A 335 6.39 12.24 -7.88
CA MET A 335 5.28 12.36 -8.85
C MET A 335 4.93 13.84 -9.03
N CYS A 336 4.40 14.19 -10.17
CA CYS A 336 3.79 15.49 -10.44
C CYS A 336 2.39 15.28 -11.03
N CYS A 337 1.59 16.34 -11.03
CA CYS A 337 0.27 16.33 -11.61
C CYS A 337 0.02 17.62 -12.38
N GLU A 338 -0.68 17.50 -13.51
CA GLU A 338 -1.10 18.62 -14.32
C GLU A 338 -2.62 18.61 -14.42
N PRO A 339 -3.29 19.77 -14.28
CA PRO A 339 -4.71 19.87 -14.58
C PRO A 339 -5.00 19.35 -16.00
N LEU A 340 -6.25 19.01 -16.26
CA LEU A 340 -6.71 18.60 -17.59
C LEU A 340 -6.75 19.80 -18.57
N ARG A 341 -5.64 20.52 -18.78
CA ARG A 341 -5.52 21.63 -19.74
C ARG A 341 -5.36 21.07 -21.16
N GLY A 342 -6.16 21.56 -22.10
CA GLY A 342 -6.04 21.21 -23.51
C GLY A 342 -6.66 19.89 -23.94
N MET A 343 -7.31 19.14 -23.04
CA MET A 343 -8.22 18.08 -23.50
C MET A 343 -9.47 18.71 -24.13
N PHE A 344 -10.02 19.77 -23.52
CA PHE A 344 -11.39 20.20 -23.80
C PHE A 344 -11.67 21.70 -23.54
N ASP A 345 -10.71 22.59 -23.83
CA ASP A 345 -10.94 24.03 -23.67
C ASP A 345 -11.71 24.61 -24.87
N ALA A 346 -13.00 24.91 -24.67
CA ALA A 346 -13.83 25.65 -25.63
C ALA A 346 -14.00 27.13 -25.23
N SER A 347 -13.32 27.60 -24.17
CA SER A 347 -13.66 28.87 -23.51
C SER A 347 -12.64 30.01 -23.67
N THR A 348 -11.49 29.77 -24.30
CA THR A 348 -10.50 30.82 -24.60
C THR A 348 -10.40 31.10 -26.11
N ALA A 349 -11.54 31.44 -26.73
CA ALA A 349 -11.59 32.00 -28.07
C ALA A 349 -11.48 33.54 -28.04
N SER A 350 -10.30 34.07 -27.70
CA SER A 350 -9.98 35.48 -27.99
C SER A 350 -8.50 35.68 -28.35
N SER A 351 -7.96 34.81 -29.19
CA SER A 351 -6.84 35.04 -30.12
C SER A 351 -6.33 33.67 -30.57
N LEU A 352 -6.83 33.20 -31.71
CA LEU A 352 -6.37 31.95 -32.33
C LEU A 352 -4.95 32.15 -32.88
N PRO A 353 -3.94 31.35 -32.50
CA PRO A 353 -2.83 31.07 -33.37
C PRO A 353 -3.37 30.23 -34.54
N THR A 354 -3.07 30.66 -35.76
CA THR A 354 -3.44 30.00 -37.01
C THR A 354 -2.63 28.72 -37.20
N GLN A 355 -2.99 27.66 -36.46
CA GLN A 355 -2.79 26.24 -36.79
C GLN A 355 -3.33 25.39 -35.63
N PRO A 356 -4.19 24.38 -35.88
CA PRO A 356 -4.59 23.43 -34.85
C PRO A 356 -3.41 22.49 -34.61
N THR A 357 -2.47 22.86 -33.73
CA THR A 357 -1.57 21.87 -33.16
C THR A 357 -2.39 20.97 -32.25
N GLU A 358 -2.63 19.74 -32.70
CA GLU A 358 -3.02 18.59 -31.88
C GLU A 358 -2.00 18.33 -30.77
N GLN A 359 -1.80 19.23 -29.82
CA GLN A 359 -1.05 18.93 -28.61
C GLN A 359 -2.02 18.50 -27.53
N ARG A 360 -2.48 17.26 -27.69
CA ARG A 360 -2.92 16.45 -26.55
C ARG A 360 -1.92 16.67 -25.42
N SER A 361 -2.37 16.94 -24.20
CA SER A 361 -1.55 16.66 -23.03
C SER A 361 -1.41 15.13 -22.93
N HIS A 362 -0.55 14.55 -23.77
CA HIS A 362 -0.17 13.12 -23.80
C HIS A 362 0.67 12.74 -22.57
N TRP A 363 0.71 13.61 -21.57
CA TRP A 363 1.56 13.51 -20.42
C TRP A 363 0.80 12.87 -19.26
N GLY A 364 1.33 11.75 -18.78
CA GLY A 364 0.84 11.04 -17.61
C GLY A 364 -0.43 10.22 -17.80
N LYS A 365 -0.92 9.68 -16.68
CA LYS A 365 -2.12 8.86 -16.62
C LYS A 365 -3.18 9.55 -15.79
N LEU A 366 -4.43 9.45 -16.22
CA LEU A 366 -5.57 9.99 -15.50
C LEU A 366 -5.62 9.50 -14.06
N ALA A 367 -5.91 10.41 -13.14
CA ALA A 367 -6.10 10.17 -11.73
C ALA A 367 -7.36 10.89 -11.23
N ALA A 368 -8.21 10.19 -10.49
CA ALA A 368 -9.46 10.74 -9.95
C ALA A 368 -9.66 10.33 -8.48
N THR A 369 -9.88 11.33 -7.63
CA THR A 369 -9.97 11.21 -6.17
C THR A 369 -11.12 12.06 -5.63
N ARG A 370 -11.93 11.50 -4.73
CA ARG A 370 -12.94 12.23 -3.95
C ARG A 370 -12.47 12.35 -2.51
N ILE A 371 -12.46 13.57 -1.96
CA ILE A 371 -11.97 13.90 -0.62
C ILE A 371 -13.11 14.60 0.13
N ARG A 372 -13.70 13.91 1.11
CA ARG A 372 -14.79 14.41 1.96
C ARG A 372 -14.23 14.89 3.29
N VAL A 373 -14.51 16.13 3.66
CA VAL A 373 -14.11 16.67 4.98
C VAL A 373 -15.02 16.10 6.07
N LEU A 374 -14.44 15.35 7.01
CA LEU A 374 -15.16 14.74 8.13
C LEU A 374 -15.32 15.72 9.31
N ALA A 375 -14.23 16.41 9.63
CA ALA A 375 -14.17 17.42 10.67
C ALA A 375 -12.92 18.28 10.49
N SER A 376 -13.00 19.53 10.94
CA SER A 376 -11.88 20.47 10.92
C SER A 376 -11.64 21.01 12.32
N ASN A 377 -10.38 21.07 12.72
CA ASN A 377 -9.95 21.66 13.97
C ASN A 377 -9.20 22.96 13.70
N LYS A 378 -9.92 24.10 13.77
CA LYS A 378 -9.33 25.43 13.54
C LYS A 378 -8.24 25.77 14.56
N VAL A 379 -8.37 25.28 15.79
CA VAL A 379 -7.40 25.54 16.86
C VAL A 379 -6.07 24.86 16.57
N LEU A 380 -6.09 23.61 16.08
CA LEU A 380 -4.88 22.89 15.66
C LEU A 380 -4.46 23.19 14.21
N GLY A 381 -5.32 23.85 13.43
CA GLY A 381 -5.09 24.05 11.99
C GLY A 381 -5.08 22.74 11.21
N LEU A 382 -5.94 21.78 11.56
CA LEU A 382 -5.96 20.44 10.96
C LEU A 382 -7.34 20.08 10.40
N THR A 383 -7.36 19.20 9.40
CA THR A 383 -8.59 18.65 8.81
C THR A 383 -8.50 17.14 8.73
N CYS A 384 -9.53 16.43 9.19
CA CYS A 384 -9.66 14.99 8.98
C CYS A 384 -10.55 14.74 7.76
N VAL A 385 -10.08 13.93 6.82
CA VAL A 385 -10.78 13.65 5.56
C VAL A 385 -10.95 12.16 5.32
N HIS A 386 -12.05 11.80 4.66
CA HIS A 386 -12.27 10.50 4.05
C HIS A 386 -11.98 10.59 2.55
N VAL A 387 -11.25 9.61 2.01
CA VAL A 387 -10.79 9.63 0.63
C VAL A 387 -11.21 8.35 -0.08
N GLU A 388 -11.82 8.51 -1.25
CA GLU A 388 -12.20 7.45 -2.16
C GLU A 388 -11.49 7.63 -3.50
N LEU A 389 -11.18 6.51 -4.15
CA LEU A 389 -10.37 6.47 -5.37
C LEU A 389 -11.13 5.77 -6.49
N LEU A 390 -11.15 6.40 -7.67
CA LEU A 390 -11.47 5.71 -8.93
C LEU A 390 -10.21 5.13 -9.58
N THR A 391 -9.03 5.66 -9.25
CA THR A 391 -7.73 5.24 -9.81
C THR A 391 -6.70 5.03 -8.71
N GLY A 392 -5.66 4.22 -8.97
CA GLY A 392 -4.60 3.93 -7.99
C GLY A 392 -3.20 4.31 -8.46
N ARG A 393 -2.93 5.60 -8.71
CA ARG A 393 -1.57 6.07 -9.06
C ARG A 393 -0.68 6.18 -7.81
N SER A 394 0.64 6.05 -7.99
CA SER A 394 1.61 6.25 -6.91
C SER A 394 1.44 7.64 -6.30
N HIS A 395 1.43 7.73 -4.96
CA HIS A 395 1.28 8.98 -4.20
C HIS A 395 0.02 9.83 -4.54
N GLN A 396 -0.98 9.26 -5.22
CA GLN A 396 -2.15 10.00 -5.72
C GLN A 396 -2.84 10.84 -4.63
N ILE A 397 -3.18 10.22 -3.50
CA ILE A 397 -3.86 10.93 -2.40
C ILE A 397 -3.03 12.09 -1.88
N ARG A 398 -1.73 11.86 -1.65
CA ARG A 398 -0.80 12.84 -1.07
C ARG A 398 -0.69 14.07 -1.96
N LEU A 399 -0.47 13.85 -3.26
CA LEU A 399 -0.35 14.93 -4.23
C LEU A 399 -1.68 15.66 -4.46
N HIS A 400 -2.81 14.94 -4.52
CA HIS A 400 -4.13 15.55 -4.68
C HIS A 400 -4.50 16.41 -3.45
N CYS A 401 -4.18 15.96 -2.23
CA CYS A 401 -4.39 16.75 -1.02
C CYS A 401 -3.55 18.05 -1.05
N ALA A 402 -2.28 17.97 -1.47
CA ALA A 402 -1.46 19.17 -1.68
C ALA A 402 -2.02 20.09 -2.78
N ALA A 403 -2.59 19.51 -3.85
CA ALA A 403 -3.14 20.24 -4.98
C ALA A 403 -4.39 21.04 -4.60
N ILE A 404 -5.19 20.57 -3.64
CA ILE A 404 -6.35 21.32 -3.13
C ILE A 404 -5.99 22.35 -2.04
N GLY A 405 -4.70 22.56 -1.77
CA GLY A 405 -4.23 23.52 -0.77
C GLY A 405 -4.07 22.97 0.65
N TYR A 406 -4.27 21.66 0.86
CA TYR A 406 -4.28 21.02 2.18
C TYR A 406 -3.40 19.75 2.17
N PRO A 407 -2.06 19.87 2.22
CA PRO A 407 -1.17 18.71 2.16
C PRO A 407 -1.36 17.79 3.36
N VAL A 408 -1.11 16.49 3.18
CA VAL A 408 -1.19 15.51 4.28
C VAL A 408 -0.19 15.87 5.37
N LEU A 409 -0.63 15.93 6.63
CA LEU A 409 0.20 16.24 7.78
C LEU A 409 1.35 15.24 7.89
N GLY A 410 2.58 15.73 8.00
CA GLY A 410 3.80 14.91 8.07
C GLY A 410 4.32 14.40 6.73
N ASP A 411 3.74 14.82 5.60
CA ASP A 411 4.29 14.51 4.28
C ASP A 411 5.65 15.19 4.08
N LYS A 412 6.69 14.37 3.89
CA LYS A 412 8.07 14.84 3.75
C LYS A 412 8.38 15.31 2.34
N LEU A 413 7.59 14.86 1.35
CA LEU A 413 7.91 14.96 -0.07
C LEU A 413 7.06 16.02 -0.76
N TYR A 414 5.77 16.10 -0.44
CA TYR A 414 4.83 17.02 -1.08
C TYR A 414 4.41 18.15 -0.17
N MET A 415 4.28 19.33 -0.77
CA MET A 415 3.75 20.53 -0.13
C MET A 415 2.82 21.29 -1.09
N THR A 416 2.17 22.33 -0.57
CA THR A 416 1.31 23.20 -1.37
C THR A 416 1.95 24.58 -1.51
N THR A 417 1.83 25.17 -2.70
CA THR A 417 2.18 26.56 -3.03
C THR A 417 0.99 27.50 -2.92
N THR A 418 -0.23 26.96 -2.74
CA THR A 418 -1.47 27.72 -2.59
C THR A 418 -2.20 27.30 -1.31
N PRO A 419 -1.67 27.59 -0.10
CA PRO A 419 -2.33 27.23 1.15
C PRO A 419 -3.83 27.58 1.20
N GLY A 420 -4.66 26.58 1.44
CA GLY A 420 -6.12 26.73 1.52
C GLY A 420 -6.85 27.00 0.19
N ARG A 421 -6.13 26.98 -0.94
CA ARG A 421 -6.68 27.18 -2.29
C ARG A 421 -6.22 26.07 -3.23
N GLU A 422 -7.05 25.72 -4.20
CA GLU A 422 -6.70 24.72 -5.21
C GLU A 422 -5.64 25.25 -6.20
N GLY A 423 -4.81 24.34 -6.74
CA GLY A 423 -3.89 24.61 -7.85
C GLY A 423 -2.39 24.60 -7.52
N GLY A 424 -1.97 24.20 -6.32
CA GLY A 424 -0.59 24.44 -5.85
C GLY A 424 0.26 23.24 -5.44
N ALA A 425 0.05 22.02 -5.92
CA ALA A 425 0.90 20.90 -5.49
C ALA A 425 2.35 21.03 -6.01
N THR A 426 3.34 20.81 -5.14
CA THR A 426 4.75 20.67 -5.56
C THR A 426 5.50 19.67 -4.69
N ALA A 427 6.61 19.14 -5.21
CA ALA A 427 7.55 18.33 -4.44
C ALA A 427 8.67 19.21 -3.87
N VAL A 428 9.14 18.91 -2.66
CA VAL A 428 10.31 19.59 -2.08
C VAL A 428 11.60 19.20 -2.80
N SER A 429 12.68 19.98 -2.68
CA SER A 429 13.98 19.64 -3.27
C SER A 429 14.56 18.31 -2.72
N ASP A 430 15.50 17.69 -3.44
CA ASP A 430 16.16 16.46 -2.98
C ASP A 430 16.89 16.66 -1.65
N ALA A 431 17.57 17.80 -1.48
CA ALA A 431 18.26 18.15 -0.25
C ALA A 431 17.31 18.20 0.95
N VAL A 432 16.20 18.92 0.82
CA VAL A 432 15.18 19.06 1.87
C VAL A 432 14.55 17.71 2.22
N TYR A 433 14.22 16.89 1.21
CA TYR A 433 13.65 15.56 1.47
C TYR A 433 14.66 14.63 2.17
N LEU A 434 15.92 14.61 1.73
CA LEU A 434 16.96 13.78 2.33
C LEU A 434 17.24 14.20 3.77
N GLU A 435 17.30 15.50 4.05
CA GLU A 435 17.41 16.04 5.40
C GLU A 435 16.26 15.53 6.28
N ARG A 436 15.01 15.65 5.81
CA ARG A 436 13.81 15.20 6.53
C ARG A 436 13.77 13.68 6.81
N VAL A 437 14.38 12.86 5.95
CA VAL A 437 14.34 11.39 6.07
C VAL A 437 15.55 10.82 6.80
N ARG A 438 16.70 11.52 6.80
CA ARG A 438 17.95 11.08 7.42
C ARG A 438 18.16 11.60 8.85
N ARG A 439 17.15 12.23 9.48
CA ARG A 439 17.24 12.61 10.90
C ARG A 439 17.24 11.35 11.77
N GLU A 440 18.43 10.90 12.14
CA GLU A 440 18.60 9.70 12.99
C GLU A 440 18.30 10.01 14.46
N ASP A 441 18.59 11.22 14.93
CA ASP A 441 18.43 11.62 16.32
C ASP A 441 16.97 11.89 16.73
N ASP A 442 16.15 12.44 15.82
CA ASP A 442 14.73 12.68 16.06
C ASP A 442 13.90 12.46 14.78
N PRO A 443 13.13 11.35 14.69
CA PRO A 443 12.35 11.04 13.51
C PRO A 443 11.06 11.89 13.39
N PHE A 444 10.73 12.71 14.40
CA PHE A 444 9.56 13.60 14.36
C PHE A 444 9.93 14.95 13.76
N LEU A 445 9.37 15.24 12.58
CA LEU A 445 9.58 16.52 11.91
C LEU A 445 8.77 17.63 12.58
N PRO A 446 9.37 18.79 12.86
CA PRO A 446 8.61 19.97 13.24
C PRO A 446 7.58 20.30 12.15
N ILE A 447 6.37 20.63 12.58
CA ILE A 447 5.31 21.11 11.70
C ILE A 447 5.05 22.56 12.07
N ASP A 448 5.33 23.44 11.12
CA ASP A 448 5.06 24.86 11.30
C ASP A 448 3.57 25.15 11.15
N ASP A 449 3.08 26.17 11.85
CA ASP A 449 1.69 26.60 11.71
C ASP A 449 1.44 27.28 10.35
N ASP A 450 2.47 27.93 9.78
CA ASP A 450 2.42 28.46 8.42
C ASP A 450 2.63 27.37 7.37
N LEU A 451 1.73 27.32 6.40
CA LEU A 451 1.83 26.45 5.23
C LEU A 451 2.83 26.96 4.18
N SER A 452 3.30 28.22 4.31
CA SER A 452 4.36 28.81 3.49
C SER A 452 5.73 28.51 4.10
N ASP A 453 6.57 27.74 3.39
CA ASP A 453 7.93 27.34 3.80
C ASP A 453 8.92 28.52 3.66
N THR A 454 8.64 29.66 4.33
CA THR A 454 9.58 30.79 4.43
C THR A 454 10.49 30.50 5.62
N GLY A 455 11.60 29.80 5.38
CA GLY A 455 12.53 29.27 6.38
C GLY A 455 13.10 30.30 7.37
N GLY A 456 12.30 30.67 8.38
CA GLY A 456 12.71 31.45 9.54
C GLY A 456 13.19 30.52 10.66
N THR A 457 14.38 30.79 11.20
CA THR A 457 15.13 29.92 12.11
C THR A 457 14.70 29.98 13.58
N ASP A 458 13.57 30.62 13.92
CA ASP A 458 13.15 30.84 15.30
C ASP A 458 11.63 30.69 15.48
N ARG A 459 11.11 29.49 15.16
CA ARG A 459 9.71 29.14 15.37
C ARG A 459 9.62 27.88 16.23
N THR A 460 9.04 28.00 17.41
CA THR A 460 8.68 26.85 18.26
C THR A 460 7.54 26.10 17.59
N SER A 461 7.84 24.95 16.98
CA SER A 461 6.83 24.14 16.30
C SER A 461 5.95 23.42 17.32
N ARG A 462 4.73 23.93 17.49
CA ARG A 462 3.70 23.41 18.41
C ARG A 462 3.44 21.90 18.29
N MET A 463 3.61 21.34 17.10
CA MET A 463 3.47 19.90 16.86
C MET A 463 4.58 19.36 15.99
N ARG A 464 4.84 18.06 16.15
CA ARG A 464 5.82 17.31 15.35
C ARG A 464 5.20 16.03 14.85
N CYS A 465 5.52 15.64 13.62
CA CYS A 465 4.95 14.47 12.98
C CYS A 465 6.04 13.55 12.40
N ARG A 466 5.94 12.26 12.68
CA ARG A 466 6.94 11.27 12.27
C ARG A 466 6.86 10.90 10.79
N ARG A 467 5.66 10.88 10.23
CA ARG A 467 5.35 10.44 8.87
C ARG A 467 4.03 11.05 8.40
N HIS A 468 3.70 10.90 7.13
CA HIS A 468 2.39 11.33 6.67
C HIS A 468 1.25 10.60 7.40
N LEU A 469 0.23 11.33 7.84
CA LEU A 469 -0.96 10.75 8.46
C LEU A 469 -1.97 10.33 7.40
N LEU A 470 -1.68 9.20 6.75
CA LEU A 470 -2.54 8.53 5.78
C LEU A 470 -2.74 7.08 6.17
N HIS A 471 -3.99 6.63 6.14
CA HIS A 471 -4.38 5.29 6.58
C HIS A 471 -5.37 4.65 5.60
N ALA A 472 -5.02 3.47 5.06
CA ALA A 472 -5.92 2.63 4.30
C ALA A 472 -6.98 2.05 5.25
N THR A 473 -8.15 2.68 5.25
CA THR A 473 -9.19 2.50 6.28
C THR A 473 -10.06 1.31 5.97
N ARG A 474 -10.44 1.12 4.70
CA ARG A 474 -11.33 0.03 4.30
C ARG A 474 -10.86 -0.60 3.00
N ILE A 475 -11.00 -1.92 2.94
CA ILE A 475 -10.99 -2.66 1.69
C ILE A 475 -12.18 -3.61 1.65
N ALA A 476 -12.88 -3.66 0.53
CA ALA A 476 -13.89 -4.67 0.26
C ALA A 476 -13.62 -5.31 -1.10
N PHE A 477 -13.76 -6.63 -1.20
CA PHE A 477 -13.47 -7.41 -2.41
C PHE A 477 -14.19 -8.75 -2.36
N GLU A 478 -14.28 -9.42 -3.51
CA GLU A 478 -14.83 -10.77 -3.60
C GLU A 478 -13.74 -11.80 -3.30
N HIS A 479 -14.04 -12.76 -2.42
CA HIS A 479 -13.12 -13.86 -2.18
C HIS A 479 -12.84 -14.65 -3.48
N PRO A 480 -11.58 -14.78 -3.93
CA PRO A 480 -11.24 -15.22 -5.29
C PRO A 480 -11.52 -16.71 -5.59
N ASP A 481 -11.72 -17.51 -4.55
CA ASP A 481 -11.78 -18.98 -4.64
C ASP A 481 -13.00 -19.59 -3.90
N ILE A 482 -13.99 -18.79 -3.48
CA ILE A 482 -15.23 -19.28 -2.85
C ILE A 482 -16.39 -19.07 -3.83
N SER A 483 -17.24 -20.09 -3.99
CA SER A 483 -18.45 -20.04 -4.80
C SER A 483 -19.66 -20.46 -3.95
N PRO A 484 -20.78 -19.69 -3.95
CA PRO A 484 -20.99 -18.46 -4.70
C PRO A 484 -20.08 -17.30 -4.21
N ALA A 485 -19.99 -16.25 -5.03
CA ALA A 485 -19.23 -15.03 -4.77
C ALA A 485 -19.44 -14.53 -3.33
N HIS A 486 -18.37 -14.53 -2.52
CA HIS A 486 -18.44 -14.10 -1.13
C HIS A 486 -17.78 -12.73 -0.94
N TRP A 487 -18.59 -11.71 -0.62
CA TRP A 487 -18.08 -10.37 -0.38
C TRP A 487 -17.42 -10.27 0.99
N MET A 488 -16.19 -9.78 1.01
CA MET A 488 -15.43 -9.55 2.23
C MET A 488 -15.21 -8.05 2.42
N THR A 489 -15.36 -7.57 3.64
CA THR A 489 -15.07 -6.18 4.00
C THR A 489 -14.22 -6.15 5.26
N PHE A 490 -13.14 -5.39 5.20
CA PHE A 490 -12.24 -5.16 6.33
C PHE A 490 -12.09 -3.67 6.55
N THR A 491 -12.16 -3.25 7.81
CA THR A 491 -12.02 -1.85 8.21
C THR A 491 -11.09 -1.75 9.41
N THR A 492 -10.21 -0.75 9.41
CA THR A 492 -9.26 -0.47 10.49
C THR A 492 -9.33 1.00 10.88
N SER A 493 -9.30 1.26 12.19
CA SER A 493 -9.32 2.64 12.70
C SER A 493 -7.93 3.27 12.61
N PRO A 494 -7.82 4.54 12.17
CA PRO A 494 -6.53 5.23 12.09
C PRO A 494 -6.08 5.85 13.42
N VAL A 495 -6.94 5.91 14.44
CA VAL A 495 -6.75 6.75 15.64
C VAL A 495 -5.44 6.43 16.37
N SER A 496 -5.20 5.17 16.70
CA SER A 496 -3.99 4.75 17.42
C SER A 496 -2.73 4.94 16.58
N PHE A 497 -2.80 4.72 15.27
CA PHE A 497 -1.70 4.95 14.35
C PHE A 497 -1.32 6.43 14.29
N PHE A 498 -2.30 7.31 14.14
CA PHE A 498 -2.05 8.74 14.05
C PHE A 498 -1.59 9.34 15.38
N ALA A 499 -2.18 8.91 16.51
CA ALA A 499 -1.76 9.34 17.84
C ALA A 499 -0.31 8.97 18.15
N ALA A 500 0.17 7.80 17.69
CA ALA A 500 1.56 7.38 17.88
C ALA A 500 2.58 8.17 17.02
N ASP A 501 2.12 8.79 15.93
CA ASP A 501 2.97 9.48 14.95
C ASP A 501 2.94 11.00 15.06
N VAL A 502 2.22 11.56 16.03
CA VAL A 502 2.18 13.00 16.33
C VAL A 502 2.59 13.26 17.78
N ARG A 503 3.39 14.30 17.99
CA ARG A 503 3.72 14.84 19.31
C ARG A 503 3.33 16.30 19.36
N PHE A 504 2.80 16.74 20.49
CA PHE A 504 2.47 18.13 20.77
C PHE A 504 3.35 18.64 21.92
N GLU A 505 3.67 19.93 21.89
CA GLU A 505 4.35 20.58 23.03
C GLU A 505 3.44 20.66 24.27
N SER A 506 2.11 20.77 24.05
CA SER A 506 1.10 20.84 25.10
C SER A 506 0.28 19.57 25.21
N GLU A 507 0.11 19.07 26.45
CA GLU A 507 -0.78 17.94 26.74
C GLU A 507 -2.24 18.24 26.36
N ALA A 508 -2.68 19.49 26.52
CA ALA A 508 -4.03 19.91 26.13
C ALA A 508 -4.26 19.77 24.62
N ASP A 509 -3.25 20.04 23.80
CA ASP A 509 -3.33 19.86 22.35
C ASP A 509 -3.28 18.39 21.95
N SER A 510 -2.50 17.57 22.65
CA SER A 510 -2.49 16.11 22.47
C SER A 510 -3.87 15.51 22.73
N LEU A 511 -4.50 15.85 23.87
CA LEU A 511 -5.85 15.41 24.21
C LEU A 511 -6.88 15.93 23.20
N ARG A 512 -6.78 17.21 22.81
CA ARG A 512 -7.64 17.82 21.79
C ARG A 512 -7.54 17.09 20.45
N PHE A 513 -6.33 16.73 20.03
CA PHE A 513 -6.11 15.99 18.79
C PHE A 513 -6.77 14.61 18.83
N ILE A 514 -6.57 13.84 19.91
CA ILE A 514 -7.14 12.50 20.04
C ILE A 514 -8.66 12.55 20.11
N GLN A 515 -9.23 13.44 20.91
CA GLN A 515 -10.69 13.61 21.03
C GLN A 515 -11.32 14.03 19.70
N TRP A 516 -10.73 15.03 19.04
CA TRP A 516 -11.19 15.49 17.72
C TRP A 516 -11.10 14.39 16.67
N LEU A 517 -9.96 13.70 16.57
CA LEU A 517 -9.77 12.63 15.59
C LEU A 517 -10.73 11.48 15.82
N THR A 518 -10.91 11.04 17.07
CA THR A 518 -11.86 9.98 17.44
C THR A 518 -13.27 10.37 17.04
N GLY A 519 -13.71 11.59 17.41
CA GLY A 519 -15.02 12.10 17.02
C GLY A 519 -15.19 12.20 15.49
N ALA A 520 -14.15 12.62 14.77
CA ALA A 520 -14.17 12.74 13.31
C ALA A 520 -14.35 11.38 12.61
N VAL A 521 -13.65 10.34 13.07
CA VAL A 521 -13.70 9.01 12.44
C VAL A 521 -14.89 8.16 12.88
N SER A 522 -15.47 8.45 14.05
CA SER A 522 -16.67 7.76 14.55
C SER A 522 -17.95 8.31 13.93
N ARG A 523 -17.92 9.48 13.27
CA ARG A 523 -19.08 10.00 12.54
C ARG A 523 -19.42 9.05 11.39
N PRO A 524 -20.66 8.53 11.30
CA PRO A 524 -21.08 7.84 10.10
C PRO A 524 -20.92 8.80 8.92
N LEU A 525 -20.31 8.33 7.85
CA LEU A 525 -20.34 9.04 6.58
C LEU A 525 -21.82 9.24 6.26
N ALA A 526 -22.30 10.49 6.27
CA ALA A 526 -23.69 10.78 5.98
C ALA A 526 -24.06 10.09 4.66
N SER A 527 -24.93 9.09 4.75
CA SER A 527 -25.49 8.38 3.60
C SER A 527 -26.48 9.30 2.91
N ARG A 528 -25.99 10.36 2.26
CA ARG A 528 -26.66 10.82 1.05
C ARG A 528 -26.09 9.94 -0.06
N ASP A 529 -26.99 9.15 -0.65
CA ASP A 529 -26.76 8.14 -1.70
C ASP A 529 -26.46 6.70 -1.23
N ILE A 530 -27.29 6.19 -0.31
CA ILE A 530 -27.65 4.76 -0.28
C ILE A 530 -29.14 4.65 0.11
N SER A 531 -30.02 5.20 -0.73
CA SER A 531 -31.45 4.85 -0.69
C SER A 531 -32.05 4.99 -2.07
N GLN A 532 -32.39 3.84 -2.65
CA GLN A 532 -33.44 3.62 -3.66
C GLN A 532 -33.39 4.46 -4.96
N SER A 533 -32.92 3.83 -6.03
CA SER A 533 -33.63 3.78 -7.33
C SER A 533 -33.18 2.58 -8.15
#